data_AF-A0A5B9WJ10-F1
#
_entry.id   AF-A0A5B9WJ10-F1
#
_cell.length_a   1.000
_cell.length_b   1.000
_cell.length_c   1.000
_cell.angle_alpha   90.00
_cell.angle_beta   90.00
_cell.angle_gamma   90.00
#
_symmetry.space_group_name_H-M   'P 1'
#
loop_
_entity.id
_entity.type
_entity.pdbx_description
1 polymer ?
#
loop_
_entity_poly.entity_id
_entity_poly.type
_entity_poly.pdbx_seq_one_letter_code
_entity_poly.pdbx_strand_id
1 'polypeptide(L)'
;MLKQGYSDPELYRYGGDTDKEWYVGFRFTCPVRMKRKPVQVRLGINFFKTARERDIEGKMVKKVVSKALEDGWNPFDCNIETYLNSIKPNEPTPPPAAIILKTPDGIPIATPDTPLAEALDLSYQIKKKYLKRKTKFNYETGLRYAVPAAKALGIDMIPLNRLKRLHVRMILEQIGKDRQESTTRKEKARPGRPMHSTGTNHI
;
A
#
# COMPACT_ATOMS: atom_id res chain seq x y z
N MET A 1 46.72 1.27 -13.37
CA MET A 1 45.57 0.44 -12.94
C MET A 1 44.48 1.35 -12.40
N LEU A 2 43.21 1.17 -12.81
CA LEU A 2 42.10 1.93 -12.23
C LEU A 2 41.92 1.50 -10.77
N LYS A 3 41.90 2.46 -9.83
CA LYS A 3 41.52 2.18 -8.44
C LYS A 3 40.10 1.62 -8.44
N GLN A 4 39.94 0.41 -7.94
CA GLN A 4 38.63 -0.22 -7.75
C GLN A 4 37.91 0.43 -6.56
N GLY A 5 36.58 0.40 -6.57
CA GLY A 5 35.75 0.99 -5.50
C GLY A 5 35.61 2.52 -5.59
N TYR A 6 35.53 3.17 -4.44
CA TYR A 6 35.30 4.61 -4.29
C TYR A 6 36.47 5.31 -3.59
N SER A 7 36.59 6.63 -3.76
CA SER A 7 37.43 7.47 -2.91
C SER A 7 36.66 7.95 -1.69
N ASP A 8 37.37 8.33 -0.63
CA ASP A 8 36.78 8.89 0.56
C ASP A 8 35.93 10.13 0.25
N PRO A 9 34.67 10.19 0.70
CA PRO A 9 33.83 11.37 0.54
C PRO A 9 34.38 12.59 1.26
N GLU A 10 34.42 13.72 0.58
CA GLU A 10 34.93 14.99 1.09
C GLU A 10 33.91 16.12 0.94
N LEU A 11 33.80 16.97 1.96
CA LEU A 11 32.90 18.12 1.95
C LEU A 11 33.59 19.32 1.28
N TYR A 12 33.01 19.79 0.18
CA TYR A 12 33.48 20.97 -0.55
C TYR A 12 32.70 22.20 -0.10
N ARG A 13 33.38 23.07 0.66
CA ARG A 13 32.80 24.23 1.35
C ARG A 13 33.15 25.61 0.78
N TYR A 14 33.92 25.66 -0.32
CA TYR A 14 34.33 26.91 -0.99
C TYR A 14 34.79 28.04 -0.06
N GLY A 15 35.53 27.72 1.01
CA GLY A 15 36.02 28.72 1.97
C GLY A 15 34.95 29.32 2.89
N GLY A 16 33.76 28.71 3.01
CA GLY A 16 32.67 29.25 3.82
C GLY A 16 31.62 30.02 3.02
N ASP A 17 31.80 30.14 1.71
CA ASP A 17 30.95 30.91 0.81
C ASP A 17 29.57 30.27 0.64
N THR A 18 28.53 30.96 1.10
CA THR A 18 27.13 30.47 1.04
C THR A 18 26.45 30.73 -0.30
N ASP A 19 27.03 31.57 -1.16
CA ASP A 19 26.50 31.83 -2.51
C ASP A 19 26.80 30.68 -3.45
N LYS A 20 27.79 29.84 -3.12
CA LYS A 20 28.11 28.61 -3.83
C LYS A 20 27.41 27.41 -3.20
N GLU A 21 27.05 26.45 -4.06
CA GLU A 21 26.50 25.18 -3.60
C GLU A 21 27.59 24.30 -2.98
N TRP A 22 27.40 23.97 -1.70
CA TRP A 22 28.23 22.99 -1.02
C TRP A 22 27.74 21.60 -1.40
N TYR A 23 28.68 20.66 -1.46
CA TYR A 23 28.38 19.26 -1.74
C TYR A 23 29.46 18.37 -1.15
N VAL A 24 29.10 17.10 -0.96
CA VAL A 24 30.04 16.03 -0.68
C VAL A 24 30.43 15.39 -2.01
N GLY A 25 31.73 15.43 -2.33
CA GLY A 25 32.28 14.90 -3.57
C GLY A 25 33.10 13.64 -3.32
N PHE A 26 33.02 12.69 -4.25
CA PHE A 26 33.90 11.52 -4.31
C PHE A 26 34.00 11.00 -5.75
N ARG A 27 34.90 10.06 -5.99
CA ARG A 27 35.00 9.34 -7.27
C ARG A 27 34.63 7.88 -7.08
N PHE A 28 33.75 7.37 -7.94
CA PHE A 28 33.30 5.98 -7.92
C PHE A 28 33.72 5.28 -9.22
N THR A 29 34.32 4.09 -9.10
CA THR A 29 34.61 3.22 -10.25
C THR A 29 33.52 2.15 -10.36
N CYS A 30 32.73 2.20 -11.44
CA CYS A 30 31.70 1.20 -11.70
C CYS A 30 32.36 -0.16 -12.04
N PRO A 31 32.05 -1.25 -11.31
CA PRO A 31 32.67 -2.55 -11.54
C PRO A 31 32.24 -3.18 -12.88
N VAL A 32 31.01 -2.92 -13.33
CA VAL A 32 30.47 -3.47 -14.59
C VAL A 32 31.01 -2.74 -15.82
N ARG A 33 31.08 -1.40 -15.74
CA ARG A 33 31.43 -0.56 -16.90
C ARG A 33 32.91 -0.16 -16.94
N MET A 34 33.70 -0.51 -15.91
CA MET A 34 35.11 -0.15 -15.76
C MET A 34 35.39 1.35 -15.98
N LYS A 35 34.44 2.21 -15.60
CA LYS A 35 34.51 3.67 -15.74
C LYS A 35 34.48 4.33 -14.37
N ARG A 36 35.40 5.29 -14.16
CA ARG A 36 35.46 6.11 -12.94
C ARG A 36 34.85 7.47 -13.20
N LYS A 37 33.88 7.89 -12.37
CA LYS A 37 33.22 9.20 -12.48
C LYS A 37 33.25 9.98 -11.16
N PRO A 38 33.34 11.32 -11.20
CA PRO A 38 33.07 12.15 -10.03
C PRO A 38 31.57 12.15 -9.73
N VAL A 39 31.23 12.06 -8.45
CA VAL A 39 29.87 12.09 -7.93
C VAL A 39 29.79 13.22 -6.91
N GLN A 40 28.71 14.00 -6.96
CA GLN A 40 28.45 15.11 -6.05
C GLN A 40 27.10 14.90 -5.38
N VAL A 41 27.08 14.95 -4.06
CA VAL A 41 25.90 14.75 -3.23
C VAL A 41 25.63 16.02 -2.44
N ARG A 42 24.44 16.61 -2.63
CA ARG A 42 24.06 17.87 -1.98
C ARG A 42 23.19 17.67 -0.73
N LEU A 43 22.29 16.68 -0.73
CA LEU A 43 21.40 16.29 0.37
C LEU A 43 21.01 17.45 1.33
N GLY A 44 20.36 18.49 0.81
CA GLY A 44 19.79 19.57 1.62
C GLY A 44 20.78 20.52 2.31
N ILE A 45 22.10 20.34 2.16
CA ILE A 45 23.12 21.24 2.75
C ILE A 45 22.84 22.70 2.40
N ASN A 46 22.44 22.96 1.15
CA ASN A 46 22.26 24.34 0.64
C ASN A 46 20.95 25.01 1.09
N PHE A 47 20.06 24.32 1.80
CA PHE A 47 18.86 24.95 2.38
C PHE A 47 19.19 25.84 3.57
N PHE A 48 20.31 25.58 4.25
CA PHE A 48 20.77 26.39 5.35
C PHE A 48 21.43 27.68 4.83
N LYS A 49 21.16 28.79 5.51
CA LYS A 49 21.64 30.12 5.09
C LYS A 49 22.99 30.48 5.69
N THR A 50 23.37 29.84 6.80
CA THR A 50 24.62 30.16 7.48
C THR A 50 25.70 29.12 7.19
N ALA A 51 26.95 29.56 7.03
CA ALA A 51 28.08 28.67 6.80
C ALA A 51 28.27 27.63 7.94
N ARG A 52 27.93 28.02 9.18
CA ARG A 52 28.00 27.13 10.34
C ARG A 52 26.98 25.99 10.27
N GLU A 53 25.73 26.29 9.93
CA GLU A 53 24.69 25.27 9.74
C GLU A 53 25.04 24.36 8.56
N ARG A 54 25.50 24.92 7.44
CA ARG A 54 25.97 24.13 6.29
C ARG A 54 27.14 23.22 6.63
N ASP A 55 28.05 23.62 7.52
CA ASP A 55 29.17 22.80 7.97
C ASP A 55 28.71 21.61 8.82
N ILE A 56 27.75 21.84 9.73
CA ILE A 56 27.13 20.78 10.54
C ILE A 56 26.42 19.78 9.63
N GLU A 57 25.54 20.27 8.74
CA GLU A 57 24.79 19.42 7.82
C GLU A 57 25.72 18.71 6.84
N GLY A 58 26.70 19.41 6.27
CA GLY A 58 27.67 18.84 5.35
C GLY A 58 28.49 17.71 5.97
N LYS A 59 28.85 17.82 7.24
CA LYS A 59 29.49 16.74 8.00
C LYS A 59 28.57 15.53 8.19
N MET A 60 27.29 15.77 8.46
CA MET A 60 26.28 14.70 8.54
C MET A 60 26.10 14.00 7.20
N VAL A 61 25.95 14.77 6.11
CA VAL A 61 25.86 14.23 4.75
C VAL A 61 27.09 13.42 4.39
N LYS A 62 28.30 13.89 4.73
CA LYS A 62 29.53 13.12 4.52
C LYS A 62 29.46 11.76 5.22
N LYS A 63 29.03 11.72 6.48
CA LYS A 63 28.88 10.47 7.25
C LYS A 63 27.84 9.54 6.63
N VAL A 64 26.70 10.07 6.19
CA VAL A 64 25.63 9.32 5.53
C VAL A 64 26.11 8.73 4.20
N VAL A 65 26.82 9.52 3.38
CA VAL A 65 27.38 9.07 2.09
C VAL A 65 28.42 7.98 2.31
N SER A 66 29.35 8.15 3.26
CA SER A 66 30.35 7.13 3.61
C SER A 66 29.67 5.81 3.99
N LYS A 67 28.68 5.88 4.88
CA LYS A 67 27.93 4.69 5.31
C LYS A 67 27.17 4.03 4.15
N ALA A 68 26.49 4.82 3.31
CA ALA A 68 25.79 4.29 2.14
C ALA A 68 26.73 3.54 1.18
N LEU A 69 27.94 4.06 0.97
CA LEU A 69 28.95 3.40 0.14
C LEU A 69 29.48 2.09 0.77
N GLU A 70 29.67 2.07 2.09
CA GLU A 70 30.02 0.86 2.85
C GLU A 70 28.90 -0.20 2.76
N ASP A 71 27.64 0.25 2.83
CA ASP A 71 26.43 -0.57 2.70
C ASP A 71 26.13 -0.98 1.23
N GLY A 72 27.03 -0.68 0.28
CA GLY A 72 26.96 -1.15 -1.10
C GLY A 72 26.18 -0.28 -2.08
N TRP A 73 25.86 0.98 -1.73
CA TRP A 73 25.20 1.91 -2.65
C TRP A 73 26.06 2.18 -3.89
N ASN A 74 25.45 2.03 -5.07
CA ASN A 74 26.08 2.34 -6.35
C ASN A 74 25.44 3.60 -6.99
N PRO A 75 26.18 4.71 -7.13
CA PRO A 75 25.68 5.95 -7.74
C PRO A 75 25.39 5.83 -9.25
N PHE A 76 25.80 4.74 -9.90
CA PHE A 76 25.43 4.46 -11.29
C PHE A 76 24.05 3.81 -11.43
N ASP A 77 23.54 3.17 -10.37
CA ASP A 77 22.29 2.41 -10.42
C ASP A 77 21.11 3.27 -9.95
N CYS A 78 21.29 4.04 -8.87
CA CYS A 78 20.27 4.97 -8.37
C CYS A 78 20.87 6.19 -7.68
N ASN A 79 20.08 7.26 -7.58
CA ASN A 79 20.46 8.43 -6.80
C ASN A 79 20.46 8.11 -5.29
N ILE A 80 21.17 8.92 -4.50
CA ILE A 80 21.31 8.66 -3.07
C ILE A 80 19.98 8.77 -2.30
N GLU A 81 19.07 9.66 -2.71
CA GLU A 81 17.77 9.84 -2.05
C GLU A 81 16.90 8.58 -2.13
N THR A 82 16.89 7.94 -3.30
CA THR A 82 16.18 6.68 -3.54
C THR A 82 16.76 5.57 -2.69
N TYR A 83 18.09 5.47 -2.63
CA TYR A 83 18.78 4.50 -1.80
C TYR A 83 18.44 4.69 -0.32
N LEU A 84 18.56 5.91 0.20
CA LEU A 84 18.24 6.24 1.59
C LEU A 84 16.79 5.91 1.95
N ASN A 85 15.84 6.14 1.04
CA ASN A 85 14.45 5.75 1.27
C ASN A 85 14.22 4.24 1.27
N SER A 86 15.06 3.47 0.57
CA SER A 86 14.96 2.00 0.57
C SER A 86 15.55 1.34 1.82
N ILE A 87 16.57 1.96 2.43
CA ILE A 87 17.23 1.45 3.64
C ILE A 87 16.60 1.96 4.94
N LYS A 88 15.75 2.99 4.88
CA LYS A 88 14.98 3.40 6.05
C LYS A 88 14.25 2.15 6.53
N PRO A 89 14.56 1.68 7.76
CA PRO A 89 13.68 0.72 8.39
C PRO A 89 12.29 1.32 8.27
N ASN A 90 11.29 0.52 7.94
CA ASN A 90 9.93 0.91 8.31
C ASN A 90 10.03 1.11 9.81
N GLU A 91 10.21 2.35 10.27
CA GLU A 91 10.00 2.69 11.67
C GLU A 91 8.67 2.01 11.97
N PRO A 92 8.61 1.08 12.94
CA PRO A 92 7.33 0.57 13.37
C PRO A 92 6.60 1.83 13.76
N THR A 93 5.68 2.22 12.87
CA THR A 93 4.89 3.43 13.04
C THR A 93 4.32 3.21 14.43
N PRO A 94 4.64 4.06 15.43
CA PRO A 94 4.03 3.89 16.75
C PRO A 94 2.56 3.67 16.44
N PRO A 95 1.97 2.51 16.83
CA PRO A 95 0.70 2.05 16.28
C PRO A 95 -0.21 3.24 16.27
N PRO A 96 -0.65 3.72 15.09
CA PRO A 96 -1.24 5.04 14.97
C PRO A 96 -2.33 5.08 16.02
N ALA A 97 -2.11 5.90 17.05
CA ALA A 97 -3.14 6.21 18.01
C ALA A 97 -4.24 6.75 17.13
N ALA A 98 -5.23 5.89 16.87
CA ALA A 98 -6.20 6.13 15.83
C ALA A 98 -6.84 7.46 16.17
N ILE A 99 -6.57 8.48 15.36
CA ILE A 99 -7.54 9.54 15.19
C ILE A 99 -8.70 8.79 14.53
N ILE A 100 -9.56 8.18 15.36
CA ILE A 100 -10.79 7.57 14.91
C ILE A 100 -11.57 8.75 14.37
N LEU A 101 -11.47 8.99 13.07
CA LEU A 101 -12.35 9.90 12.37
C LEU A 101 -13.73 9.31 12.60
N LYS A 102 -14.49 9.92 13.52
CA LYS A 102 -15.85 9.52 13.82
C LYS A 102 -16.76 10.36 12.94
N THR A 103 -17.85 9.76 12.46
CA THR A 103 -18.96 10.58 11.97
C THR A 103 -19.50 11.46 13.11
N PRO A 104 -20.30 12.50 12.83
CA PRO A 104 -20.98 13.29 13.87
C PRO A 104 -21.74 12.43 14.90
N ASP A 105 -22.07 11.19 14.54
CA ASP A 105 -22.80 10.21 15.36
C ASP A 105 -21.90 9.21 16.09
N GLY A 106 -20.58 9.44 16.09
CA GLY A 106 -19.63 8.60 16.83
C GLY A 106 -19.23 7.29 16.14
N ILE A 107 -19.66 7.03 14.90
CA ILE A 107 -19.34 5.80 14.18
C ILE A 107 -17.93 5.92 13.57
N PRO A 108 -17.02 4.94 13.78
CA PRO A 108 -15.70 4.93 13.14
C PRO A 108 -15.78 4.98 11.61
N ILE A 109 -14.98 5.85 10.99
CA ILE A 109 -14.81 5.92 9.54
C ILE A 109 -13.68 4.94 9.15
N ALA A 110 -13.92 4.15 8.10
CA ALA A 110 -12.93 3.20 7.59
C ALA A 110 -11.67 3.93 7.08
N THR A 111 -10.51 3.45 7.49
CA THR A 111 -9.18 3.93 7.05
C THR A 111 -8.63 3.05 5.93
N PRO A 112 -7.57 3.48 5.19
CA PRO A 112 -6.97 2.66 4.13
C PRO A 112 -6.49 1.27 4.59
N ASP A 113 -6.19 1.10 5.88
CA ASP A 113 -5.74 -0.16 6.46
C ASP A 113 -6.88 -1.02 7.04
N THR A 114 -8.11 -0.50 7.05
CA THR A 114 -9.27 -1.26 7.53
C THR A 114 -9.53 -2.47 6.62
N PRO A 115 -9.74 -3.67 7.17
CA PRO A 115 -10.12 -4.85 6.40
C PRO A 115 -11.42 -4.65 5.61
N LEU A 116 -11.52 -5.26 4.42
CA LEU A 116 -12.68 -5.12 3.54
C LEU A 116 -14.02 -5.45 4.25
N ALA A 117 -14.08 -6.55 4.99
CA ALA A 117 -15.33 -6.96 5.64
C ALA A 117 -15.79 -5.96 6.71
N GLU A 118 -14.85 -5.43 7.49
CA GLU A 118 -15.12 -4.40 8.49
C GLU A 118 -15.54 -3.09 7.82
N ALA A 119 -14.85 -2.68 6.76
CA ALA A 119 -15.19 -1.48 6.00
C ALA A 119 -16.61 -1.53 5.41
N LEU A 120 -17.04 -2.71 4.92
CA LEU A 120 -18.40 -2.91 4.42
C LEU A 120 -19.45 -2.74 5.52
N ASP A 121 -19.22 -3.29 6.71
CA ASP A 121 -20.15 -3.12 7.84
C ASP A 121 -20.19 -1.67 8.33
N LEU A 122 -19.04 -1.02 8.53
CA LEU A 122 -18.97 0.40 8.91
C LEU A 122 -19.72 1.29 7.92
N SER A 123 -19.54 1.05 6.61
CA SER A 123 -20.25 1.81 5.57
C SER A 123 -21.78 1.67 5.66
N TYR A 124 -22.26 0.49 6.06
CA TYR A 124 -23.68 0.26 6.30
C TYR A 124 -24.14 0.97 7.57
N GLN A 125 -23.42 0.84 8.68
CA GLN A 125 -23.79 1.50 9.95
C GLN A 125 -23.90 3.02 9.79
N ILE A 126 -22.96 3.65 9.08
CA ILE A 126 -22.98 5.11 8.79
C ILE A 126 -24.28 5.51 8.08
N LYS A 127 -24.70 4.72 7.09
CA LYS A 127 -25.91 5.03 6.30
C LYS A 127 -27.19 4.59 6.99
N LYS A 128 -27.16 3.53 7.81
CA LYS A 128 -28.31 2.80 8.34
C LYS A 128 -29.39 3.70 8.94
N LYS A 129 -29.00 4.74 9.68
CA LYS A 129 -29.96 5.67 10.30
C LYS A 129 -30.75 6.53 9.30
N TYR A 130 -30.18 6.79 8.12
CA TYR A 130 -30.79 7.61 7.08
C TYR A 130 -31.57 6.80 6.03
N LEU A 131 -31.48 5.47 6.07
CA LEU A 131 -32.10 4.61 5.06
C LEU A 131 -33.57 4.28 5.37
N LYS A 132 -34.42 4.35 4.35
CA LYS A 132 -35.79 3.80 4.40
C LYS A 132 -35.76 2.28 4.50
N ARG A 133 -36.83 1.67 5.04
CA ARG A 133 -36.96 0.21 5.26
C ARG A 133 -36.57 -0.65 4.04
N LYS A 134 -37.10 -0.34 2.86
CA LYS A 134 -36.80 -1.09 1.62
C LYS A 134 -35.31 -0.98 1.24
N THR A 135 -34.72 0.18 1.43
CA THR A 135 -33.30 0.40 1.15
C THR A 135 -32.41 -0.35 2.14
N LYS A 136 -32.75 -0.36 3.44
CA LYS A 136 -32.07 -1.17 4.46
C LYS A 136 -32.00 -2.64 4.05
N PHE A 137 -33.16 -3.19 3.66
CA PHE A 137 -33.24 -4.58 3.19
C PHE A 137 -32.32 -4.87 2.00
N ASN A 138 -32.21 -3.94 1.04
CA ASN A 138 -31.32 -4.10 -0.11
C ASN A 138 -29.84 -4.12 0.31
N TYR A 139 -29.42 -3.23 1.22
CA TYR A 139 -28.05 -3.21 1.75
C TYR A 139 -27.74 -4.49 2.52
N GLU A 140 -28.62 -4.90 3.44
CA GLU A 140 -28.47 -6.13 4.23
C GLU A 140 -28.38 -7.36 3.33
N THR A 141 -29.22 -7.41 2.29
CA THR A 141 -29.17 -8.48 1.30
C THR A 141 -27.84 -8.48 0.55
N GLY A 142 -27.33 -7.32 0.17
CA GLY A 142 -26.01 -7.18 -0.47
C GLY A 142 -24.87 -7.69 0.43
N LEU A 143 -24.82 -7.24 1.68
CA LEU A 143 -23.83 -7.67 2.67
C LEU A 143 -23.90 -9.16 2.95
N ARG A 144 -25.11 -9.72 3.04
CA ARG A 144 -25.34 -11.15 3.28
C ARG A 144 -24.70 -12.04 2.21
N TYR A 145 -24.55 -11.56 0.98
CA TYR A 145 -23.86 -12.30 -0.07
C TYR A 145 -22.38 -11.90 -0.20
N ALA A 146 -22.07 -10.61 -0.11
CA ALA A 146 -20.72 -10.11 -0.32
C ALA A 146 -19.72 -10.55 0.75
N VAL A 147 -20.12 -10.53 2.03
CA VAL A 147 -19.20 -10.87 3.15
C VAL A 147 -18.81 -12.36 3.12
N PRO A 148 -19.75 -13.32 2.99
CA PRO A 148 -19.38 -14.73 2.87
C PRO A 148 -18.53 -15.03 1.63
N ALA A 149 -18.85 -14.43 0.48
CA ALA A 149 -18.08 -14.60 -0.75
C ALA A 149 -16.64 -14.07 -0.60
N ALA A 150 -16.45 -12.93 0.05
CA ALA A 150 -15.12 -12.41 0.36
C ALA A 150 -14.33 -13.34 1.30
N LYS A 151 -14.98 -13.91 2.32
CA LYS A 151 -14.39 -14.88 3.25
C LYS A 151 -13.98 -16.18 2.55
N ALA A 152 -14.83 -16.70 1.68
CA ALA A 152 -14.54 -17.91 0.91
C ALA A 152 -13.28 -17.77 0.03
N LEU A 153 -12.96 -16.53 -0.38
CA LEU A 153 -11.78 -16.21 -1.19
C LEU A 153 -10.58 -15.74 -0.37
N GLY A 154 -10.70 -15.59 0.95
CA GLY A 154 -9.67 -15.00 1.83
C GLY A 154 -9.40 -13.51 1.55
N ILE A 155 -10.35 -12.81 0.93
CA ILE A 155 -10.24 -11.39 0.53
C ILE A 155 -10.79 -10.46 1.63
N ASP A 156 -11.56 -11.00 2.58
CA ASP A 156 -12.21 -10.26 3.68
C ASP A 156 -11.23 -9.49 4.57
N MET A 157 -10.01 -10.03 4.75
CA MET A 157 -8.94 -9.45 5.56
C MET A 157 -8.00 -8.52 4.77
N ILE A 158 -8.22 -8.36 3.46
CA ILE A 158 -7.40 -7.46 2.65
C ILE A 158 -7.72 -6.01 3.04
N PRO A 159 -6.71 -5.18 3.35
CA PRO A 159 -6.93 -3.77 3.66
C PRO A 159 -7.38 -3.00 2.42
N LEU A 160 -8.19 -1.96 2.60
CA LEU A 160 -8.75 -1.16 1.49
C LEU A 160 -7.69 -0.63 0.52
N ASN A 161 -6.50 -0.25 0.99
CA ASN A 161 -5.39 0.22 0.16
C ASN A 161 -4.81 -0.85 -0.78
N ARG A 162 -4.96 -2.14 -0.45
CA ARG A 162 -4.53 -3.28 -1.27
C ARG A 162 -5.67 -3.85 -2.10
N LEU A 163 -6.90 -3.35 -1.93
CA LEU A 163 -8.06 -3.79 -2.69
C LEU A 163 -7.95 -3.32 -4.14
N LYS A 164 -7.93 -4.27 -5.09
CA LYS A 164 -7.92 -4.00 -6.53
C LYS A 164 -9.26 -4.36 -7.15
N ARG A 165 -9.53 -3.81 -8.34
CA ARG A 165 -10.72 -4.16 -9.15
C ARG A 165 -10.87 -5.68 -9.36
N LEU A 166 -9.76 -6.40 -9.46
CA LEU A 166 -9.76 -7.87 -9.56
C LEU A 166 -10.45 -8.53 -8.37
N HIS A 167 -10.17 -8.09 -7.14
CA HIS A 167 -10.78 -8.66 -5.94
C HIS A 167 -12.30 -8.47 -5.93
N VAL A 168 -12.76 -7.27 -6.32
CA VAL A 168 -14.20 -6.97 -6.45
C VAL A 168 -14.85 -7.88 -7.49
N ARG A 169 -14.19 -8.07 -8.65
CA ARG A 169 -14.67 -8.98 -9.69
C ARG A 169 -14.80 -10.41 -9.18
N MET A 170 -13.78 -10.92 -8.48
CA MET A 170 -13.81 -12.27 -7.90
C MET A 170 -14.95 -12.45 -6.90
N ILE A 171 -15.21 -11.47 -6.04
CA ILE A 171 -16.34 -11.50 -5.09
C ILE A 171 -17.66 -11.59 -5.84
N LEU A 172 -17.87 -10.77 -6.88
CA LEU A 172 -19.11 -10.81 -7.67
C LEU A 172 -19.30 -12.14 -8.40
N GLU A 173 -18.23 -12.71 -8.95
CA GLU A 173 -18.24 -14.03 -9.58
C GLU A 173 -18.58 -15.14 -8.56
N GLN A 174 -18.01 -15.07 -7.35
CA GLN A 174 -18.29 -16.03 -6.29
C GLN A 174 -19.74 -15.94 -5.81
N ILE A 175 -20.30 -14.73 -5.64
CA ILE A 175 -21.73 -14.53 -5.34
C ILE A 175 -22.61 -15.18 -6.43
N GLY A 176 -22.20 -15.07 -7.69
CA GLY A 176 -22.87 -15.73 -8.82
C GLY A 176 -22.92 -17.24 -8.66
N LYS A 177 -21.79 -17.86 -8.33
CA LYS A 177 -21.67 -19.32 -8.10
C LYS A 177 -22.50 -19.79 -6.91
N ASP A 178 -22.36 -19.14 -5.76
CA ASP A 178 -23.08 -19.49 -4.53
C ASP A 178 -24.61 -19.48 -4.74
N ARG A 179 -25.10 -18.52 -5.55
CA ARG A 179 -26.51 -18.43 -5.90
C ARG A 179 -26.97 -19.59 -6.79
N GLN A 180 -26.20 -19.96 -7.80
CA GLN A 180 -26.50 -21.09 -8.68
C GLN A 180 -26.52 -22.42 -7.91
N GLU A 181 -25.54 -22.64 -7.03
CA GLU A 181 -25.49 -23.84 -6.18
C GLU A 181 -26.70 -23.97 -5.27
N SER A 182 -27.18 -22.85 -4.70
CA SER A 182 -28.37 -22.82 -3.86
C SER A 182 -29.66 -23.20 -4.61
N THR A 183 -29.76 -22.86 -5.90
CA THR A 183 -30.90 -23.24 -6.74
C THR A 183 -30.85 -24.72 -7.10
N THR A 184 -29.70 -25.24 -7.50
CA THR A 184 -29.54 -26.66 -7.87
C THR A 184 -29.76 -27.59 -6.67
N ARG A 185 -29.33 -27.20 -5.47
CA ARG A 185 -29.57 -27.97 -4.24
C ARG A 185 -31.05 -28.03 -3.86
N LYS A 186 -31.82 -26.94 -4.09
CA LYS A 186 -33.27 -26.91 -3.85
C LYS A 186 -34.06 -27.76 -4.85
N GLU A 187 -33.61 -27.85 -6.10
CA GLU A 187 -34.22 -28.72 -7.10
C GLU A 187 -34.02 -30.21 -6.77
N LYS A 188 -32.81 -30.60 -6.34
CA LYS A 188 -32.52 -31.98 -5.91
C LYS A 188 -33.24 -32.39 -4.62
N ALA A 189 -33.61 -31.43 -3.76
CA ALA A 189 -34.27 -31.69 -2.48
C ALA A 189 -35.82 -31.68 -2.56
N ARG A 190 -36.43 -31.41 -3.72
CA ARG A 190 -37.87 -31.58 -3.90
C ARG A 190 -38.17 -33.06 -4.20
N PRO A 191 -38.82 -33.83 -3.31
CA PRO A 191 -39.31 -35.14 -3.67
C PRO A 191 -40.28 -34.99 -4.85
N GLY A 192 -40.14 -35.86 -5.85
CA GLY A 192 -40.85 -35.77 -7.13
C GLY A 192 -42.34 -35.49 -6.95
N ARG A 193 -42.84 -34.45 -7.61
CA ARG A 193 -44.29 -34.26 -7.77
C ARG A 193 -44.79 -35.48 -8.56
N PRO A 194 -45.74 -36.28 -8.05
CA PRO A 194 -46.29 -37.38 -8.84
C PRO A 194 -46.94 -36.78 -10.08
N MET A 195 -46.53 -37.29 -11.25
CA MET A 195 -47.18 -37.04 -12.52
C MET A 195 -48.61 -37.58 -12.39
N HIS A 196 -49.62 -36.70 -12.39
CA HIS A 196 -51.00 -37.13 -12.54
C HIS A 196 -51.16 -37.73 -13.93
N SER A 197 -51.14 -39.07 -14.03
CA SER A 197 -51.60 -39.77 -15.21
C SER A 197 -53.12 -39.62 -15.26
N THR A 198 -53.61 -38.74 -16.12
CA THR A 198 -55.02 -38.72 -16.52
C THR A 198 -55.29 -39.97 -17.34
N GLY A 199 -55.69 -41.05 -16.66
CA GLY A 199 -56.27 -42.23 -17.28
C GLY A 199 -57.65 -41.88 -17.80
N THR A 200 -57.76 -41.67 -19.10
CA THR A 200 -59.02 -41.53 -19.82
C THR A 200 -59.69 -42.91 -19.85
N ASN A 201 -60.68 -43.13 -18.97
CA ASN A 201 -61.64 -44.22 -19.15
C ASN A 201 -62.73 -43.74 -20.10
N HIS A 202 -62.83 -44.37 -21.27
CA HIS A 202 -64.06 -44.39 -22.07
C HIS A 202 -64.53 -45.83 -22.18
N ILE A 203 -65.86 -45.93 -22.06
CA ILE A 203 -66.74 -47.10 -22.02
C ILE A 203 -66.55 -47.99 -23.24
#